data_AF-A0A954HCL6-F1
#
_entry.id   AF-A0A954HCL6-F1
#
_cell.length_a   1.000
_cell.length_b   1.000
_cell.length_c   1.000
_cell.angle_alpha   90.00
_cell.angle_beta   90.00
_cell.angle_gamma   90.00
#
_symmetry.space_group_name_H-M   'P 1'
#
loop_
_entity.id
_entity.type
_entity.pdbx_description
1 polymer ?
#
loop_
_entity_poly.entity_id
_entity_poly.type
_entity_poly.pdbx_seq_one_letter_code
_entity_poly.pdbx_strand_id
1 'polypeptide(L)'
;MRRGIQVTIIIAALWVMVSVSLSWPYQLSYFNEGAGGTRDGHKHMLGSSFDWGQSVLQVINSVNGEDADVRVAIRCSYDPFDVLTPPDNLKPWPEDCGPISNGVYIVSTSLILGEHWVPYDGLGSRVHVPLALFQDASVRLHEFPQFSEFTVDK
;
A
#
# COMPACT_ATOMS: atom_id res chain seq x y z
N MET A 1 11.55 -1.18 45.37
CA MET A 1 12.30 -1.07 44.11
C MET A 1 12.05 -2.22 43.13
N ARG A 2 12.32 -3.50 43.47
CA ARG A 2 12.17 -4.65 42.54
C ARG A 2 10.76 -4.83 41.94
N ARG A 3 9.71 -4.74 42.76
CA ARG A 3 8.31 -4.88 42.30
C ARG A 3 7.89 -3.80 41.30
N GLY A 4 8.35 -2.55 41.50
CA GLY A 4 8.06 -1.45 40.58
C GLY A 4 8.67 -1.69 39.20
N ILE A 5 9.94 -2.09 39.16
CA ILE A 5 10.63 -2.43 37.90
C ILE A 5 9.91 -3.58 37.18
N GLN A 6 9.48 -4.62 37.91
CA GLN A 6 8.74 -5.75 37.33
C GLN A 6 7.41 -5.30 36.69
N VAL A 7 6.64 -4.46 37.38
CA VAL A 7 5.38 -3.92 36.85
C VAL A 7 5.63 -3.09 35.59
N THR A 8 6.65 -2.22 35.60
CA THR A 8 7.02 -1.41 34.43
C THR A 8 7.40 -2.30 33.24
N ILE A 9 8.19 -3.35 33.45
CA ILE A 9 8.55 -4.29 32.38
C ILE A 9 7.33 -5.01 31.82
N ILE A 10 6.41 -5.46 32.67
CA ILE A 10 5.19 -6.16 32.23
C ILE A 10 4.31 -5.22 31.41
N ILE A 11 4.11 -3.98 31.86
CA ILE A 11 3.32 -2.98 31.12
C ILE A 11 3.96 -2.69 29.76
N ALA A 12 5.28 -2.48 29.72
CA ALA A 12 5.98 -2.23 28.47
C ALA A 12 5.91 -3.44 27.51
N ALA A 13 6.02 -4.66 28.01
CA ALA A 13 5.88 -5.87 27.21
C ALA A 13 4.47 -6.01 26.64
N LEU A 14 3.44 -5.78 27.46
CA LEU A 14 2.04 -5.79 27.01
C LEU A 14 1.80 -4.70 25.95
N TRP A 15 2.34 -3.51 26.15
CA TRP A 15 2.26 -2.42 25.17
C TRP A 15 2.85 -2.86 23.83
N VAL A 16 4.08 -3.36 23.81
CA VAL A 16 4.73 -3.80 22.55
C VAL A 16 3.93 -4.92 21.89
N MET A 17 3.42 -5.89 22.64
CA MET A 17 2.61 -6.96 22.05
C MET A 17 1.33 -6.41 21.41
N VAL A 18 0.63 -5.50 22.08
CA VAL A 18 -0.57 -4.87 21.53
C VAL A 18 -0.22 -4.04 20.30
N SER A 19 0.81 -3.20 20.34
CA SER A 19 1.23 -2.38 19.20
C SER A 19 1.63 -3.25 18.00
N VAL A 20 2.36 -4.35 18.21
CA VAL A 20 2.72 -5.30 17.14
C VAL A 20 1.48 -5.97 16.55
N SER A 21 0.55 -6.43 17.38
CA SER A 21 -0.68 -7.07 16.92
C SER A 21 -1.57 -6.10 16.12
N LEU A 22 -1.68 -4.84 16.56
CA LEU A 22 -2.44 -3.81 15.85
C LEU A 22 -1.75 -3.32 14.57
N SER A 23 -0.43 -3.50 14.47
CA SER A 23 0.34 -3.08 13.30
C SER A 23 0.52 -4.18 12.27
N TRP A 24 0.08 -5.41 12.53
CA TRP A 24 0.08 -6.48 11.54
C TRP A 24 -0.98 -6.20 10.46
N PRO A 25 -0.70 -6.37 9.15
CA PRO A 25 0.57 -6.74 8.49
C PRO A 25 1.42 -5.54 8.00
N TYR A 26 1.23 -4.34 8.54
CA TYR A 26 1.86 -3.07 8.12
C TYR A 26 3.02 -2.62 9.02
N GLN A 27 3.86 -3.55 9.49
CA GLN A 27 4.90 -3.21 10.47
C GLN A 27 5.94 -2.22 9.92
N LEU A 28 6.19 -2.25 8.61
CA LEU A 28 7.11 -1.31 7.96
C LEU A 28 6.57 0.13 7.90
N SER A 29 5.26 0.31 8.07
CA SER A 29 4.64 1.63 8.20
C SER A 29 4.54 2.08 9.65
N TYR A 30 4.78 1.19 10.63
CA TYR A 30 4.64 1.50 12.04
C TYR A 30 5.90 2.16 12.62
N PHE A 31 5.71 3.26 13.36
CA PHE A 31 6.76 3.92 14.13
C PHE A 31 6.49 3.84 15.64
N ASN A 32 5.58 4.69 16.10
CA ASN A 32 5.00 4.70 17.44
C ASN A 32 3.71 5.54 17.37
N GLU A 33 2.91 5.49 18.42
CA GLU A 33 1.62 6.15 18.48
C GLU A 33 1.75 7.68 18.40
N GLY A 34 2.82 8.28 18.95
CA GLY A 34 3.09 9.71 18.86
C GLY A 34 3.53 10.19 17.47
N ALA A 35 4.08 9.29 16.66
CA ALA A 35 4.47 9.53 15.27
C ALA A 35 3.33 9.22 14.28
N GLY A 36 2.13 8.87 14.77
CA GLY A 36 0.93 8.56 13.99
C GLY A 36 0.75 7.08 13.65
N GLY A 37 1.45 6.18 14.36
CA GLY A 37 1.30 4.73 14.22
C GLY A 37 1.63 4.24 12.82
N THR A 38 0.80 3.35 12.27
CA THR A 38 0.94 2.84 10.91
C THR A 38 0.51 3.83 9.83
N ARG A 39 -0.42 4.75 10.14
CA ARG A 39 -1.06 5.64 9.15
C ARG A 39 -0.12 6.70 8.60
N ASP A 40 0.79 7.18 9.44
CA ASP A 40 1.71 8.27 9.11
C ASP A 40 3.11 7.80 8.74
N GLY A 41 3.33 6.49 8.56
CA GLY A 41 4.64 5.95 8.17
C GLY A 41 5.22 6.58 6.90
N HIS A 42 4.35 6.98 5.95
CA HIS A 42 4.76 7.67 4.73
C HIS A 42 5.43 9.03 5.02
N LYS A 43 5.07 9.72 6.11
CA LYS A 43 5.71 10.99 6.48
C LYS A 43 7.16 10.82 6.93
N HIS A 44 7.54 9.60 7.32
CA HIS A 44 8.85 9.29 7.90
C HIS A 44 9.74 8.46 6.99
N MET A 45 9.17 7.63 6.10
CA MET A 45 9.92 6.68 5.25
C MET A 45 9.64 6.77 3.75
N LEU A 46 9.00 7.84 3.27
CA LEU A 46 8.85 8.05 1.83
C LEU A 46 10.22 7.95 1.14
N GLY A 47 10.31 7.19 0.03
CA GLY A 47 11.59 6.95 -0.64
C GLY A 47 12.43 5.78 -0.12
N SER A 48 12.11 5.24 1.07
CA SER A 48 12.89 4.19 1.73
C SER A 48 12.10 2.87 1.77
N SER A 49 12.10 2.14 2.90
CA SER A 49 11.43 0.85 3.11
C SER A 49 9.91 0.92 3.28
N PHE A 50 9.30 2.07 2.97
CA PHE A 50 7.86 2.25 3.15
C PHE A 50 7.05 1.24 2.32
N ASP A 51 7.42 0.99 1.06
CA ASP A 51 6.74 0.02 0.20
C ASP A 51 7.72 -0.57 -0.85
N TRP A 52 8.26 -1.77 -0.61
CA TRP A 52 9.12 -2.49 -1.55
C TRP A 52 8.35 -3.60 -2.30
N GLY A 53 7.02 -3.61 -2.20
CA GLY A 53 6.16 -4.64 -2.78
C GLY A 53 5.86 -5.83 -1.87
N GLN A 54 6.25 -5.79 -0.59
CA GLN A 54 5.79 -6.77 0.41
C GLN A 54 4.26 -6.76 0.57
N SER A 55 3.64 -5.63 0.24
CA SER A 55 2.22 -5.38 0.42
C SER A 55 1.39 -5.77 -0.80
N VAL A 56 2.03 -6.23 -1.88
CA VAL A 56 1.36 -6.80 -3.07
C VAL A 56 0.42 -7.94 -2.68
N LEU A 57 0.83 -8.80 -1.74
CA LEU A 57 -0.01 -9.90 -1.26
C LEU A 57 -1.31 -9.41 -0.61
N GLN A 58 -1.29 -8.24 0.03
CA GLN A 58 -2.48 -7.66 0.66
C GLN A 58 -3.44 -7.13 -0.39
N VAL A 59 -2.91 -6.53 -1.46
CA VAL A 59 -3.69 -6.09 -2.62
C VAL A 59 -4.34 -7.29 -3.33
N ILE A 60 -3.59 -8.36 -3.58
CA ILE A 60 -4.15 -9.58 -4.17
C ILE A 60 -5.28 -10.15 -3.30
N ASN A 61 -5.07 -10.19 -1.98
CA ASN A 61 -6.08 -10.68 -1.05
C ASN A 61 -7.32 -9.79 -0.98
N SER A 62 -7.20 -8.48 -1.14
CA SER A 62 -8.36 -7.58 -1.17
C SER A 62 -9.17 -7.74 -2.46
N VAL A 63 -8.51 -8.05 -3.57
CA VAL A 63 -9.15 -8.20 -4.90
C VAL A 63 -9.87 -9.54 -5.08
N ASN A 64 -9.47 -10.59 -4.34
CA ASN A 64 -10.01 -11.95 -4.46
C ASN A 64 -11.53 -12.11 -4.22
N GLY A 65 -12.25 -11.05 -3.83
CA GLY A 65 -13.71 -11.03 -3.67
C GLY A 65 -14.42 -9.97 -4.53
N GLU A 66 -13.72 -9.34 -5.46
CA GLU A 66 -14.23 -8.22 -6.25
C GLU A 66 -14.63 -8.68 -7.66
N ASP A 67 -15.81 -8.30 -8.12
CA ASP A 67 -16.29 -8.66 -9.47
C ASP A 67 -15.77 -7.69 -10.55
N ALA A 68 -15.30 -6.51 -10.14
CA ALA A 68 -14.80 -5.48 -11.04
C ALA A 68 -13.32 -5.72 -11.40
N ASP A 69 -12.91 -5.24 -12.57
CA ASP A 69 -11.50 -5.13 -12.92
C ASP A 69 -10.82 -4.13 -11.97
N VAL A 70 -9.78 -4.59 -11.29
CA VAL A 70 -8.95 -3.80 -10.40
C VAL A 70 -7.59 -3.58 -11.04
N ARG A 71 -7.19 -2.34 -11.23
CA ARG A 71 -5.90 -1.98 -11.80
C ARG A 71 -4.95 -1.53 -10.72
N VAL A 72 -3.70 -2.00 -10.79
CA VAL A 72 -2.71 -1.74 -9.75
C VAL A 72 -1.50 -0.96 -10.26
N ALA A 73 -1.11 0.07 -9.51
CA ALA A 73 0.18 0.72 -9.62
C ALA A 73 0.91 0.58 -8.29
N ILE A 74 1.76 -0.44 -8.17
CA ILE A 74 2.47 -0.75 -6.94
C ILE A 74 3.95 -0.44 -7.08
N ARG A 75 4.54 0.18 -6.05
CA ARG A 75 5.99 0.29 -5.93
C ARG A 75 6.55 -1.09 -5.59
N CYS A 76 7.25 -1.70 -6.53
CA CYS A 76 7.93 -2.96 -6.31
C CYS A 76 9.25 -3.02 -7.09
N SER A 77 10.20 -3.82 -6.61
CA SER A 77 11.45 -4.09 -7.31
C SER A 77 11.28 -5.10 -8.45
N TYR A 78 10.20 -5.88 -8.46
CA TYR A 78 9.88 -6.90 -9.46
C TYR A 78 8.45 -6.72 -10.00
N ASP A 79 8.17 -7.31 -11.15
CA ASP A 79 6.82 -7.34 -11.69
C ASP A 79 5.95 -8.33 -10.87
N PRO A 80 4.92 -7.87 -10.15
CA PRO A 80 4.10 -8.77 -9.32
C PRO A 80 3.33 -9.80 -10.16
N PHE A 81 3.09 -9.54 -11.44
CA PHE A 81 2.41 -10.46 -12.35
C PHE A 81 3.32 -11.60 -12.84
N ASP A 82 4.65 -11.44 -12.75
CA ASP A 82 5.62 -12.49 -13.11
C ASP A 82 5.84 -13.50 -11.97
N VAL A 83 5.66 -13.06 -10.72
CA VAL A 83 6.08 -13.81 -9.52
C VAL A 83 4.88 -14.43 -8.79
N LEU A 84 3.69 -13.85 -8.94
CA LEU A 84 2.49 -14.27 -8.25
C LEU A 84 1.46 -14.79 -9.26
N THR A 85 0.48 -15.54 -8.76
CA THR A 85 -0.71 -15.93 -9.53
C THR A 85 -1.87 -15.05 -9.06
N PRO A 86 -1.99 -13.82 -9.59
CA PRO A 86 -3.07 -12.92 -9.21
C PRO A 86 -4.42 -13.43 -9.75
N PRO A 87 -5.54 -13.02 -9.15
CA PRO A 87 -6.87 -13.31 -9.70
C PRO A 87 -7.05 -12.63 -11.06
N ASP A 88 -7.90 -13.18 -11.91
CA ASP A 88 -8.06 -12.75 -13.32
C ASP A 88 -8.49 -11.28 -13.45
N ASN A 89 -9.22 -10.75 -12.48
CA ASN A 89 -9.69 -9.36 -12.45
C ASN A 89 -8.62 -8.37 -11.96
N LEU A 90 -7.48 -8.83 -11.43
CA LEU A 90 -6.36 -7.96 -11.12
C LEU A 90 -5.55 -7.71 -12.39
N LYS A 91 -5.54 -6.47 -12.85
CA LYS A 91 -4.88 -6.04 -14.08
C LYS A 91 -3.68 -5.14 -13.75
N PRO A 92 -2.59 -5.22 -14.53
CA PRO A 92 -1.51 -4.26 -14.41
C PRO A 92 -1.99 -2.86 -14.77
N TRP A 93 -1.16 -1.88 -14.42
CA TRP A 93 -1.37 -0.51 -14.88
C TRP A 93 -1.35 -0.47 -16.42
N PRO A 94 -2.32 0.20 -17.08
CA PRO A 94 -2.36 0.24 -18.54
C PRO A 94 -1.08 0.85 -19.11
N GLU A 95 -0.50 0.20 -20.12
CA GLU A 95 0.72 0.62 -20.84
C GLU A 95 0.57 2.02 -21.44
N ASP A 96 -0.61 2.28 -21.99
CA ASP A 96 -0.95 3.60 -22.51
C ASP A 96 -1.33 4.47 -21.31
N CYS A 97 -0.56 5.51 -21.02
CA CYS A 97 -0.91 6.59 -20.10
C CYS A 97 -2.18 7.39 -20.55
N GLY A 98 -3.05 6.77 -21.33
CA GLY A 98 -4.31 7.29 -21.82
C GLY A 98 -5.33 7.52 -20.71
N PRO A 99 -6.52 8.01 -21.07
CA PRO A 99 -7.57 8.31 -20.11
C PRO A 99 -7.89 7.07 -19.27
N ILE A 100 -7.90 7.22 -17.96
CA ILE A 100 -8.33 6.14 -17.06
C ILE A 100 -9.76 5.74 -17.44
N SER A 101 -9.96 4.44 -17.70
CA SER A 101 -11.28 3.83 -17.91
C SER A 101 -12.02 3.64 -16.59
N ASN A 102 -13.32 3.33 -16.64
CA ASN A 102 -14.07 3.02 -15.44
C ASN A 102 -13.50 1.80 -14.72
N GLY A 103 -13.43 1.87 -13.40
CA GLY A 103 -12.93 0.77 -12.58
C GLY A 103 -12.32 1.20 -11.25
N VAL A 104 -11.73 0.21 -10.57
CA VAL A 104 -11.07 0.39 -9.28
C VAL A 104 -9.56 0.42 -9.51
N TYR A 105 -8.89 1.39 -8.88
CA TYR A 105 -7.46 1.59 -8.99
C TYR A 105 -6.82 1.57 -7.62
N ILE A 106 -5.88 0.65 -7.40
CA ILE A 106 -5.10 0.57 -6.17
C ILE A 106 -3.70 1.08 -6.48
N VAL A 107 -3.30 2.16 -5.83
CA VAL A 107 -2.03 2.85 -6.10
C VAL A 107 -1.23 2.94 -4.82
N SER A 108 0.07 2.62 -4.88
CA SER A 108 0.98 2.85 -3.76
C SER A 108 0.99 4.33 -3.37
N THR A 109 0.85 4.59 -2.07
CA THR A 109 0.84 5.94 -1.49
C THR A 109 2.13 6.68 -1.79
N SER A 110 3.25 5.96 -1.89
CA SER A 110 4.53 6.53 -2.32
C SER A 110 4.48 7.15 -3.72
N LEU A 111 3.81 6.51 -4.67
CA LEU A 111 3.65 7.02 -6.03
C LEU A 111 2.82 8.31 -6.04
N ILE A 112 1.76 8.36 -5.22
CA ILE A 112 0.90 9.54 -5.07
C ILE A 112 1.66 10.72 -4.46
N LEU A 113 2.52 10.43 -3.48
CA LEU A 113 3.33 11.45 -2.81
C LEU A 113 4.56 11.88 -3.61
N GLY A 114 4.67 11.46 -4.88
CA GLY A 114 5.68 11.94 -5.81
C GLY A 114 7.00 11.18 -5.75
N GLU A 115 7.03 9.96 -5.20
CA GLU A 115 8.20 9.11 -5.33
C GLU A 115 8.39 8.70 -6.80
N HIS A 116 9.57 8.97 -7.37
CA HIS A 116 9.90 8.78 -8.79
C HIS A 116 9.97 7.30 -9.26
N TRP A 117 9.56 6.35 -8.42
CA TRP A 117 9.49 4.95 -8.83
C TRP A 117 8.34 4.74 -9.80
N VAL A 118 8.52 3.82 -10.73
CA VAL A 118 7.63 3.62 -11.87
C VAL A 118 7.11 2.17 -11.80
N PRO A 119 5.79 1.94 -11.68
CA PRO A 119 5.22 0.59 -11.58
C PRO A 119 5.39 -0.20 -12.88
N TYR A 120 5.12 -1.51 -12.81
CA TYR A 120 5.22 -2.43 -13.94
C TYR A 120 3.90 -2.54 -14.73
N ASP A 121 4.03 -2.85 -16.03
CA ASP A 121 2.91 -3.10 -16.96
C ASP A 121 2.45 -4.56 -17.02
N GLY A 122 3.04 -5.46 -16.23
CA GLY A 122 2.74 -6.88 -16.29
C GLY A 122 3.46 -7.61 -17.43
N LEU A 123 4.30 -6.92 -18.20
CA LEU A 123 5.21 -7.47 -19.22
C LEU A 123 6.68 -7.23 -18.84
N GLY A 124 6.95 -6.84 -17.59
CA GLY A 124 8.29 -6.55 -17.08
C GLY A 124 8.83 -5.16 -17.43
N SER A 125 8.07 -4.30 -18.12
CA SER A 125 8.47 -2.92 -18.41
C SER A 125 7.85 -1.93 -17.41
N ARG A 126 8.49 -0.76 -17.26
CA ARG A 126 8.07 0.27 -16.29
C ARG A 126 7.25 1.36 -16.98
N VAL A 127 6.10 1.72 -16.41
CA VAL A 127 5.16 2.69 -16.97
C VAL A 127 4.85 3.85 -16.01
N HIS A 128 4.90 5.08 -16.52
CA HIS A 128 4.65 6.29 -15.75
C HIS A 128 3.18 6.39 -15.31
N VAL A 129 2.92 6.77 -14.06
CA VAL A 129 1.56 7.04 -13.55
C VAL A 129 1.33 8.55 -13.53
N PRO A 130 0.53 9.10 -14.44
CA PRO A 130 0.23 10.53 -14.40
C PRO A 130 -0.78 10.79 -13.27
N LEU A 131 -0.29 11.30 -12.14
CA LEU A 131 -1.12 11.59 -10.95
C LEU A 131 -2.28 12.56 -11.24
N ALA A 132 -2.15 13.40 -12.27
CA ALA A 132 -3.22 14.27 -12.77
C ALA A 132 -4.49 13.50 -13.14
N LEU A 133 -4.37 12.21 -13.46
CA LEU A 133 -5.51 11.39 -13.86
C LEU A 133 -6.49 11.09 -12.70
N PHE A 134 -6.05 11.23 -11.44
CA PHE A 134 -6.90 11.01 -10.26
C PHE A 134 -7.58 12.27 -9.73
N GLN A 135 -7.40 13.43 -10.37
CA GLN A 135 -7.96 14.70 -9.88
C GLN A 135 -9.49 14.70 -9.77
N ASP A 136 -10.16 13.96 -10.66
CA ASP A 136 -11.63 13.84 -10.68
C ASP A 136 -12.13 12.50 -10.11
N ALA A 137 -11.23 11.65 -9.60
CA ALA A 137 -11.58 10.34 -9.09
C ALA A 137 -12.13 10.45 -7.65
N SER A 138 -13.11 9.61 -7.32
CA SER A 138 -13.51 9.44 -5.92
C SER A 138 -12.42 8.63 -5.20
N VAL A 139 -11.80 9.24 -4.19
CA VAL A 139 -10.74 8.58 -3.41
C VAL A 139 -11.36 7.91 -2.22
N ARG A 140 -11.22 6.59 -2.12
CA ARG A 140 -11.34 5.90 -0.84
C ARG A 140 -9.92 5.71 -0.32
N LEU A 141 -9.61 6.36 0.79
CA LEU A 141 -8.40 5.96 1.52
C LEU A 141 -8.61 4.50 1.90
N HIS A 142 -7.82 3.63 1.28
CA HIS A 142 -7.84 2.21 1.58
C HIS A 142 -7.50 2.07 3.07
N GLU A 143 -8.04 1.05 3.75
CA GLU A 143 -7.63 0.73 5.13
C GLU A 143 -6.11 0.47 5.26
N PHE A 144 -5.42 0.32 4.13
CA PHE A 144 -4.02 -0.01 4.03
C PHE A 144 -3.15 1.25 4.01
N PRO A 145 -2.31 1.49 5.03
CA PRO A 145 -1.48 2.70 5.11
C PRO A 145 -0.55 2.94 3.92
N GLN A 146 -0.21 1.87 3.19
CA GLN A 146 0.68 1.90 2.02
C GLN A 146 -0.04 2.13 0.70
N PHE A 147 -1.37 2.03 0.64
CA PHE A 147 -2.13 2.13 -0.62
C PHE A 147 -3.27 3.14 -0.52
N SER A 148 -3.62 3.72 -1.66
CA SER A 148 -4.85 4.48 -1.84
C SER A 148 -5.69 3.82 -2.93
N GLU A 149 -7.00 3.74 -2.71
CA GLU A 149 -7.96 3.22 -3.66
C GLU A 149 -8.69 4.37 -4.34
N PHE A 150 -8.84 4.29 -5.65
CA PHE A 150 -9.58 5.26 -6.43
C PHE A 150 -10.65 4.53 -7.21
N THR A 151 -11.89 4.99 -7.08
CA THR A 151 -12.99 4.58 -7.95
C THR A 151 -13.18 5.67 -9.00
N VAL A 152 -13.06 5.30 -10.27
CA VAL A 152 -13.25 6.19 -11.41
C VAL A 152 -14.56 5.81 -12.10
N ASP A 153 -15.53 6.73 -12.05
CA ASP A 153 -16.84 6.63 -12.72
C ASP A 153 -16.92 7.72 -13.80
N LYS A 154 -16.49 7.42 -15.03
CA LYS A 154 -16.48 8.33 -16.19
C LYS A 154 -17.38 7.89 -17.35
#